data_AF-A0A4J1XI31-F1
#
_entry.id   AF-A0A4J1XI31-F1
#
_cell.length_a   1.000
_cell.length_b   1.000
_cell.length_c   1.000
_cell.angle_alpha   90.00
_cell.angle_beta   90.00
_cell.angle_gamma   90.00
#
_symmetry.space_group_name_H-M   'P 1'
#
loop_
_entity.id
_entity.type
_entity.pdbx_description
1 polymer ?
#
loop_
_entity_poly.entity_id
_entity_poly.type
_entity_poly.pdbx_seq_one_letter_code
_entity_poly.pdbx_strand_id
1 'polypeptide(L)'
;MNKTTEMIVFRSRKTGEFLNSYKDRSSLAFTADFCSLEYCLKLPRKKYEDNKKTYKALAAAFDCEIVAVEAEYKLTYPNGSEVEPIKRDRSSIEDMIKDIIGGVL
;
A
#
# COMPACT_ATOMS: atom_id res chain seq x y z
N MET A 1 7.63 -16.25 -8.83
CA MET A 1 7.25 -15.75 -7.49
C MET A 1 5.77 -15.33 -7.45
N ASN A 2 4.96 -15.98 -6.62
CA ASN A 2 3.54 -15.63 -6.39
C ASN A 2 3.36 -14.96 -5.01
N LYS A 3 2.46 -13.98 -4.93
CA LYS A 3 2.17 -13.28 -3.67
C LYS A 3 0.67 -13.00 -3.55
N THR A 4 0.06 -13.54 -2.50
CA THR A 4 -1.30 -13.17 -2.09
C THR A 4 -1.25 -11.96 -1.15
N THR A 5 -2.17 -11.02 -1.33
CA THR A 5 -2.29 -9.86 -0.44
C THR A 5 -3.76 -9.57 -0.14
N GLU A 6 -4.01 -9.21 1.12
CA GLU A 6 -5.31 -8.73 1.57
C GLU A 6 -5.26 -7.22 1.80
N MET A 7 -6.22 -6.52 1.22
CA MET A 7 -6.30 -5.07 1.32
C MET A 7 -7.75 -4.61 1.48
N ILE A 8 -7.88 -3.38 1.95
CA ILE A 8 -9.13 -2.66 2.12
C ILE A 8 -9.16 -1.51 1.13
N VAL A 9 -10.28 -1.36 0.45
CA VAL A 9 -10.58 -0.24 -0.45
C VAL A 9 -11.91 0.41 -0.04
N PHE A 10 -12.11 1.67 -0.45
CA PHE A 10 -13.33 2.42 -0.18
C PHE A 10 -14.08 2.60 -1.49
N ARG A 11 -15.28 2.02 -1.61
CA ARG A 11 -16.09 2.10 -2.83
C ARG A 11 -17.23 3.11 -2.64
N SER A 12 -17.34 4.07 -3.54
CA SER A 12 -18.44 5.04 -3.59
C SER A 12 -19.77 4.33 -3.72
N ARG A 13 -20.72 4.61 -2.81
CA ARG A 13 -22.09 4.06 -2.92
C ARG A 13 -22.88 4.67 -4.09
N LYS A 14 -22.43 5.83 -4.60
CA LYS A 14 -23.10 6.56 -5.68
C LYS A 14 -22.65 6.09 -7.06
N THR A 15 -21.35 5.93 -7.26
CA THR A 15 -20.76 5.65 -8.59
C THR A 15 -20.22 4.23 -8.72
N GLY A 16 -19.98 3.53 -7.61
CA GLY A 16 -19.29 2.23 -7.61
C GLY A 16 -17.77 2.32 -7.83
N GLU A 17 -17.23 3.52 -8.04
CA GLU A 17 -15.78 3.76 -8.18
C GLU A 17 -15.08 3.76 -6.82
N PHE A 18 -13.74 3.70 -6.83
CA PHE A 18 -12.94 3.52 -5.63
C PHE A 18 -12.16 4.78 -5.27
N LEU A 19 -12.08 5.10 -3.98
CA LEU A 19 -11.38 6.28 -3.48
C LEU A 19 -9.90 6.22 -3.88
N ASN A 20 -9.44 7.23 -4.62
CA ASN A 20 -8.06 7.38 -5.08
C ASN A 20 -7.25 8.25 -4.11
N SER A 21 -7.79 9.42 -3.79
CA SER A 21 -7.16 10.39 -2.89
C SER A 21 -8.22 11.26 -2.27
N TYR A 22 -7.89 11.82 -1.10
CA TYR A 22 -8.68 12.87 -0.49
C TYR A 22 -7.74 13.95 0.04
N LYS A 23 -8.15 15.21 -0.11
CA LYS A 23 -7.42 16.36 0.42
C LYS A 23 -8.32 17.17 1.33
N ASP A 24 -7.73 17.61 2.43
CA ASP A 24 -8.32 18.66 3.26
C ASP A 24 -8.17 19.98 2.50
N ARG A 25 -9.29 20.60 2.09
CA ARG A 25 -9.28 22.01 1.78
C ARG A 25 -9.65 22.70 3.08
N SER A 26 -8.67 23.38 3.66
CA SER A 26 -8.62 24.19 4.90
C SER A 26 -9.90 24.85 5.47
N SER A 27 -11.02 24.81 4.77
CA SER A 27 -12.35 25.33 5.12
C SER A 27 -13.43 24.25 5.31
N LEU A 28 -13.10 23.07 5.88
CA LEU A 28 -14.02 21.91 6.09
C LEU A 28 -14.48 21.18 4.81
N ALA A 29 -14.03 21.60 3.63
CA ALA A 29 -14.42 20.98 2.38
C ALA A 29 -13.40 19.91 1.99
N PHE A 30 -13.80 18.64 2.06
CA PHE A 30 -12.98 17.55 1.57
C PHE A 30 -13.30 17.28 0.10
N THR A 31 -12.28 17.27 -0.75
CA THR A 31 -12.41 16.73 -2.11
C THR A 31 -11.86 15.33 -2.15
N ALA A 32 -12.69 14.39 -2.61
CA ALA A 32 -12.32 13.00 -2.86
C ALA A 32 -12.31 12.76 -4.37
N ASP A 33 -11.21 12.20 -4.86
CA ASP A 33 -11.08 11.73 -6.22
C ASP A 33 -11.30 10.22 -6.24
N PHE A 34 -12.01 9.74 -7.25
CA PHE A 34 -12.33 8.32 -7.42
C PHE A 34 -11.76 7.79 -8.74
N CYS A 35 -11.42 6.50 -8.77
CA CYS A 35 -10.88 5.83 -9.94
C CYS A 35 -11.21 4.32 -9.94
N SER A 36 -10.66 3.57 -10.90
CA SER A 36 -10.80 2.11 -10.95
C SER A 36 -9.99 1.41 -9.85
N LEU A 37 -10.32 0.15 -9.59
CA LEU A 37 -9.73 -0.65 -8.50
C LEU A 37 -8.19 -0.75 -8.61
N GLU A 38 -7.65 -0.77 -9.82
CA GLU A 38 -6.22 -0.92 -10.10
C GLU A 38 -5.41 0.27 -9.57
N TYR A 39 -5.96 1.48 -9.62
CA TYR A 39 -5.26 2.72 -9.27
C TYR A 39 -5.66 3.30 -7.92
N CYS A 40 -6.74 2.79 -7.30
CA CYS A 40 -7.28 3.36 -6.07
C CYS A 40 -6.34 3.23 -4.87
N LEU A 41 -6.68 3.96 -3.81
CA LEU A 41 -6.05 3.83 -2.50
C LEU A 41 -6.31 2.43 -1.93
N LYS A 42 -5.23 1.74 -1.58
CA LYS A 42 -5.24 0.38 -1.04
C LYS A 42 -4.61 0.39 0.34
N LEU A 43 -5.39 -0.01 1.33
CA LEU A 43 -4.95 -0.07 2.71
C LEU A 43 -4.66 -1.52 3.10
N PRO A 44 -3.47 -1.87 3.63
CA PRO A 44 -3.24 -3.21 4.15
C PRO A 44 -4.27 -3.58 5.21
N ARG A 45 -4.81 -4.81 5.16
CA ARG A 45 -5.83 -5.32 6.10
C ARG A 45 -5.49 -5.01 7.56
N LYS A 46 -4.23 -5.24 7.96
CA LYS A 46 -3.73 -4.98 9.32
C LYS A 46 -3.88 -3.51 9.73
N LYS A 47 -3.51 -2.56 8.86
CA LYS A 47 -3.64 -1.12 9.18
C LYS A 47 -5.10 -0.72 9.40
N TYR A 48 -6.03 -1.30 8.64
CA TYR A 48 -7.45 -1.08 8.88
C TYR A 48 -7.90 -1.62 10.25
N GLU A 49 -7.49 -2.84 10.59
CA GLU A 49 -7.84 -3.47 11.87
C GLU A 49 -7.32 -2.67 13.07
N ASP A 50 -6.09 -2.19 13.00
CA ASP A 50 -5.45 -1.41 14.06
C ASP A 50 -6.15 -0.03 14.29
N ASN A 51 -6.86 0.51 13.28
CA ASN A 51 -7.51 1.83 13.38
C ASN A 51 -8.91 1.89 12.74
N LYS A 52 -9.75 0.89 13.03
CA LYS A 52 -11.11 0.76 12.44
C LYS A 52 -11.97 2.02 12.57
N LYS A 53 -11.94 2.67 13.74
CA LYS A 53 -12.80 3.82 14.04
C LYS A 53 -12.54 4.97 13.06
N THR A 54 -11.26 5.26 12.81
CA THR A 54 -10.86 6.33 11.89
C THR A 54 -11.31 6.03 10.46
N TYR A 55 -11.08 4.80 9.98
CA TYR A 55 -11.47 4.43 8.61
C TYR A 55 -12.98 4.33 8.42
N LYS A 56 -13.74 3.95 9.45
CA LYS A 56 -15.21 4.02 9.43
C LYS A 56 -15.72 5.45 9.33
N ALA A 57 -15.10 6.38 10.06
CA ALA A 57 -15.43 7.80 9.97
C ALA A 57 -15.10 8.37 8.58
N LEU A 58 -13.95 8.00 8.02
CA LEU A 58 -13.56 8.36 6.66
C LEU A 58 -14.56 7.86 5.61
N ALA A 59 -14.95 6.58 5.69
CA ALA A 59 -15.93 6.00 4.79
C ALA A 59 -17.29 6.71 4.87
N ALA A 60 -17.75 7.04 6.09
CA ALA A 60 -18.99 7.78 6.30
C ALA A 60 -18.92 9.21 5.72
N ALA A 61 -17.79 9.91 5.88
CA ALA A 61 -17.61 11.26 5.37
C ALA A 61 -17.70 11.35 3.84
N PHE A 62 -17.27 10.30 3.14
CA PHE A 62 -17.26 10.24 1.68
C PHE A 62 -18.39 9.39 1.07
N ASP A 63 -19.36 8.94 1.87
CA ASP A 63 -20.45 8.05 1.44
C ASP A 63 -19.95 6.77 0.72
N CYS A 64 -18.93 6.17 1.32
CA CYS A 64 -18.30 4.95 0.83
C CYS A 64 -18.70 3.72 1.66
N GLU A 65 -18.71 2.55 1.02
CA GLU A 65 -18.59 1.27 1.70
C GLU A 65 -17.12 0.83 1.78
N ILE A 66 -16.83 0.00 2.78
CA ILE A 66 -15.49 -0.55 3.02
C ILE A 66 -15.48 -1.98 2.50
N VAL A 67 -14.60 -2.25 1.53
CA VAL A 67 -14.55 -3.55 0.83
C VAL A 67 -13.20 -4.21 1.11
N ALA A 68 -13.24 -5.48 1.50
CA ALA A 68 -12.05 -6.32 1.57
C ALA A 68 -11.77 -6.95 0.20
N VAL A 69 -10.52 -6.89 -0.23
CA VAL A 69 -10.05 -7.42 -1.51
C VAL A 69 -8.88 -8.36 -1.23
N GLU A 70 -9.01 -9.58 -1.73
CA GLU A 70 -7.91 -10.52 -1.85
C GLU A 70 -7.41 -10.50 -3.29
N ALA A 71 -6.10 -10.35 -3.47
CA ALA A 71 -5.47 -10.34 -4.78
C ALA A 71 -4.24 -11.24 -4.78
N GLU A 72 -4.12 -12.06 -5.82
CA GLU A 72 -2.91 -12.84 -6.11
C GLU A 72 -2.13 -12.19 -7.25
N TYR A 73 -0.85 -11.94 -7.01
CA TYR A 73 0.07 -11.38 -7.99
C TYR A 73 1.08 -12.43 -8.40
N LYS A 74 1.20 -12.65 -9.71
CA LYS A 74 2.30 -13.40 -10.31
C LYS A 74 3.35 -12.41 -10.84
N LEU A 75 4.59 -12.54 -10.36
CA LEU A 75 5.70 -11.72 -10.83
C LEU A 75 6.52 -12.50 -11.87
N THR A 76 6.57 -11.95 -13.08
CA THR A 76 7.39 -12.43 -14.20
C THR A 76 8.06 -11.23 -14.88
N TYR A 77 9.15 -11.48 -15.59
CA TYR A 77 9.66 -10.53 -16.56
C TYR A 77 8.66 -10.37 -17.73
N PRO A 78 8.76 -9.30 -18.55
CA PRO A 78 7.88 -9.11 -19.71
C PRO A 78 7.91 -10.25 -20.75
N ASN A 79 9.02 -10.99 -20.81
CA ASN A 79 9.17 -12.19 -21.64
C ASN A 79 8.55 -13.46 -21.02
N GLY A 80 7.93 -13.35 -19.84
CA GLY A 80 7.30 -14.45 -19.12
C GLY A 80 8.25 -15.28 -18.24
N SER A 81 9.55 -15.02 -18.24
CA SER A 81 10.49 -15.76 -17.38
C SER A 81 10.30 -15.38 -15.91
N GLU A 82 10.69 -16.30 -15.02
CA GLU A 82 10.56 -16.09 -13.58
C GLU A 82 11.50 -14.98 -13.09
N VAL A 83 11.00 -14.13 -12.18
CA VAL A 83 11.80 -13.09 -11.52
C VAL A 83 12.72 -13.72 -10.48
N GLU A 84 14.02 -13.42 -10.57
CA GLU A 84 15.00 -13.87 -9.58
C GLU A 84 14.91 -13.05 -8.27
N PRO A 85 15.14 -13.68 -7.11
CA PRO A 85 15.21 -12.95 -5.85
C PRO A 85 16.43 -12.02 -5.85
N ILE A 86 16.21 -10.74 -5.51
CA ILE A 86 17.28 -9.76 -5.37
C ILE A 86 18.15 -10.16 -4.17
N LYS A 87 19.38 -10.60 -4.43
CA LYS A 87 20.42 -10.77 -3.41
C LYS A 87 20.84 -9.39 -2.93
N ARG A 88 20.45 -9.02 -1.72
CA ARG A 88 21.05 -7.88 -1.03
C ARG A 88 22.27 -8.42 -0.28
N ASP A 89 23.47 -8.09 -0.74
CA ASP A 89 24.64 -8.15 0.14
C ASP A 89 24.38 -7.14 1.25
N ARG A 90 23.98 -7.65 2.41
CA ARG A 90 24.14 -6.87 3.63
C ARG A 90 25.64 -6.87 3.85
N SER A 91 26.30 -5.73 3.71
CA SER A 91 27.63 -5.53 4.29
C SER A 91 27.57 -6.13 5.69
N SER A 92 28.36 -7.17 5.93
CA SER A 92 28.34 -7.83 7.24
C SER A 92 28.61 -6.76 8.29
N ILE A 93 28.10 -6.93 9.52
CA ILE A 93 28.52 -6.08 10.63
C ILE A 93 30.06 -6.06 10.71
N GLU A 94 30.71 -7.16 10.30
CA GLU A 94 32.18 -7.24 10.14
C GLU A 94 32.77 -6.31 9.08
N ASP A 95 32.08 -6.10 7.94
CA ASP A 95 32.56 -5.19 6.89
C ASP A 95 32.45 -3.73 7.35
N MET A 96 31.34 -3.38 8.03
CA MET A 96 31.17 -2.06 8.65
C MET A 96 32.18 -1.80 9.77
N ILE A 97 32.50 -2.82 10.58
CA ILE A 97 33.50 -2.73 11.65
C ILE A 97 34.91 -2.55 11.08
N LYS A 98 35.27 -3.26 10.00
CA LYS A 98 36.57 -3.12 9.33
C LYS A 98 36.79 -1.72 8.76
N ASP A 99 35.77 -1.10 8.18
CA ASP A 99 35.87 0.26 7.64
C ASP A 99 36.08 1.31 8.74
N ILE A 100 35.49 1.13 9.92
CA ILE A 100 35.66 2.04 11.06
C ILE A 100 37.02 1.89 11.73
N ILE A 101 37.50 0.66 11.92
CA ILE A 101 38.75 0.39 12.65
C ILE A 101 39.97 0.47 11.73
N GLY A 102 39.83 0.10 10.45
CA GLY A 102 40.89 0.11 9.45
C GLY A 102 41.30 1.49 8.95
N GLY A 103 40.52 2.54 9.25
CA GLY A 103 40.87 3.94 8.95
C GLY A 103 41.71 4.64 10.04
N VAL A 104 42.06 3.95 11.13
CA VAL A 104 42.85 4.49 12.25
C VAL A 104 44.03 3.57 12.53
N LEU A 105 44.95 3.43 11.57
CA LEU A 105 46.32 2.93 11.71
C LEU A 105 47.17 3.53 10.58
#